data_AF-A0A6J7CQ79-F1
#
_entry.id   AF-A0A6J7CQ79-F1
#
_cell.length_a   1.000
_cell.length_b   1.000
_cell.length_c   1.000
_cell.angle_alpha   90.00
_cell.angle_beta   90.00
_cell.angle_gamma   90.00
#
_symmetry.space_group_name_H-M   'P 1'
#
loop_
_entity.id
_entity.type
_entity.pdbx_description
1 polymer ?
#
loop_
_entity_poly.entity_id
_entity_poly.type
_entity_poly.pdbx_seq_one_letter_code
_entity_poly.pdbx_strand_id
1 'polypeptide(L)'
;MTSVNRISPPPPAIFVVLAAIAAIEGLALAGYAAFDAVEAVRVGATGPADVSNGPALVGQIVILAVFGAGLVFIGLGWWRTRRWPRAPFLLAQLIALVIGVPLASAAGGVVRVVGIAMVVGALAGIVLVFSPTVTKSFTDPPVV
;
A
#
# COMPACT_ATOMS: atom_id res chain seq x y z
N MET A 1 11.44 -28.64 -34.45
CA MET A 1 10.83 -27.47 -33.76
C MET A 1 11.15 -27.58 -32.27
N THR A 2 12.23 -26.95 -31.82
CA THR A 2 12.62 -26.88 -30.40
C THR A 2 11.98 -25.64 -29.79
N SER A 3 11.04 -25.81 -28.86
CA SER A 3 10.52 -24.71 -28.05
C SER A 3 11.63 -24.23 -27.12
N VAL A 4 12.28 -23.12 -27.47
CA VAL A 4 13.18 -22.43 -26.56
C VAL A 4 12.34 -21.94 -25.38
N ASN A 5 12.48 -22.61 -24.23
CA ASN A 5 11.88 -22.18 -22.98
C ASN A 5 12.53 -20.86 -22.57
N ARG A 6 11.94 -19.73 -22.99
CA ARG A 6 12.39 -18.40 -22.59
C ARG A 6 12.02 -18.20 -21.13
N ILE A 7 12.95 -18.54 -20.23
CA ILE A 7 12.90 -18.11 -18.84
C ILE A 7 12.84 -16.58 -18.88
N SER A 8 11.71 -16.01 -18.47
CA SER A 8 11.58 -14.55 -18.40
C SER A 8 12.58 -14.03 -17.38
N PRO A 9 13.36 -12.99 -17.69
CA PRO A 9 14.33 -12.44 -16.74
C PRO A 9 13.58 -12.00 -15.47
N PRO A 10 14.21 -12.15 -14.29
CA PRO A 10 13.60 -11.76 -13.03
C PRO A 10 13.24 -10.26 -13.07
N PRO A 11 12.14 -9.86 -12.41
CA PRO A 11 11.73 -8.46 -12.38
C PRO A 11 12.88 -7.60 -11.82
N PRO A 12 13.13 -6.41 -12.39
CA PRO A 12 14.19 -5.54 -11.89
C PRO A 12 13.95 -5.22 -10.41
N ALA A 13 15.03 -5.14 -9.62
CA ALA A 13 14.96 -5.04 -8.16
C ALA A 13 14.03 -3.90 -7.68
N ILE A 14 13.98 -2.77 -8.40
CA ILE A 14 13.10 -1.65 -8.05
C ILE A 14 11.61 -1.99 -8.11
N PHE A 15 11.20 -2.84 -9.06
CA PHE A 15 9.81 -3.33 -9.15
C PHE A 15 9.48 -4.26 -7.99
N VAL A 16 10.45 -5.05 -7.55
CA VAL A 16 10.33 -5.90 -6.36
C VAL A 16 10.18 -5.06 -5.09
N VAL A 17 10.98 -3.98 -4.95
CA VAL A 17 10.87 -3.06 -3.80
C VAL A 17 9.52 -2.35 -3.80
N LEU A 18 9.06 -1.82 -4.94
CA LEU A 18 7.75 -1.19 -5.06
C LEU A 18 6.60 -2.16 -4.76
N ALA A 19 6.73 -3.41 -5.23
CA ALA A 19 5.79 -4.47 -4.92
C ALA A 19 5.75 -4.78 -3.41
N ALA A 20 6.92 -4.84 -2.77
CA ALA A 20 7.04 -5.09 -1.34
C ALA A 20 6.43 -3.96 -0.51
N ILE A 21 6.71 -2.69 -0.83
CA ILE A 21 6.11 -1.53 -0.15
C ILE A 21 4.58 -1.61 -0.24
N ALA A 22 4.04 -1.75 -1.46
CA ALA A 22 2.59 -1.82 -1.68
C ALA A 22 1.95 -3.01 -0.94
N ALA A 23 2.59 -4.18 -0.98
CA ALA A 23 2.07 -5.39 -0.34
C ALA A 23 2.10 -5.28 1.19
N ILE A 24 3.18 -4.77 1.77
CA ILE A 24 3.31 -4.60 3.23
C ILE A 24 2.27 -3.61 3.74
N GLU A 25 2.15 -2.44 3.10
CA GLU A 25 1.14 -1.44 3.45
C GLU A 25 -0.28 -1.99 3.29
N GLY A 26 -0.55 -2.66 2.17
CA GLY A 26 -1.86 -3.25 1.90
C GLY A 26 -2.24 -4.35 2.90
N LEU A 27 -1.29 -5.22 3.24
CA LEU A 27 -1.50 -6.27 4.25
C LEU A 27 -1.67 -5.68 5.65
N ALA A 28 -0.95 -4.62 6.00
CA ALA A 28 -1.13 -3.95 7.29
C ALA A 28 -2.55 -3.38 7.41
N LEU A 29 -3.06 -2.71 6.37
CA LEU A 29 -4.42 -2.15 6.34
C LEU A 29 -5.49 -3.24 6.37
N ALA A 30 -5.33 -4.29 5.56
CA ALA A 30 -6.27 -5.42 5.55
C ALA A 30 -6.25 -6.18 6.88
N GLY A 31 -5.07 -6.36 7.48
CA GLY A 31 -4.91 -6.96 8.81
C GLY A 31 -5.56 -6.13 9.90
N TYR A 32 -5.43 -4.80 9.84
CA TYR A 32 -6.09 -3.89 10.77
C TYR A 32 -7.63 -3.93 10.61
N ALA A 33 -8.13 -3.95 9.37
CA ALA A 33 -9.56 -4.11 9.11
C ALA A 33 -10.11 -5.43 9.67
N ALA A 34 -9.35 -6.52 9.53
CA ALA A 34 -9.73 -7.82 10.09
C ALA A 34 -9.70 -7.82 11.63
N PHE A 35 -8.70 -7.15 12.23
CA PHE A 35 -8.61 -6.96 13.67
C PHE A 35 -9.82 -6.17 14.20
N ASP A 36 -10.14 -5.02 13.60
CA ASP A 36 -11.30 -4.20 13.95
C ASP A 36 -12.61 -4.98 13.81
N ALA A 37 -12.78 -5.78 12.76
CA ALA A 37 -13.96 -6.62 12.58
C ALA A 37 -14.10 -7.66 13.70
N VAL A 38 -12.99 -8.26 14.14
CA VAL A 38 -12.99 -9.22 15.26
C VAL A 38 -13.28 -8.52 16.59
N GLU A 39 -12.66 -7.36 16.86
CA GLU A 39 -12.92 -6.59 18.08
C GLU A 39 -14.36 -6.06 18.14
N ALA A 40 -14.91 -5.61 17.01
CA ALA A 40 -16.29 -5.18 16.89
C ALA A 40 -17.28 -6.27 17.34
N VAL A 41 -17.01 -7.52 17.01
CA VAL A 41 -17.84 -8.66 17.42
C VAL A 41 -17.62 -9.03 18.89
N ARG A 42 -16.39 -8.92 19.40
CA ARG A 42 -16.04 -9.37 20.76
C ARG A 42 -16.39 -8.36 21.84
N VAL A 43 -16.18 -7.09 21.58
CA VAL A 43 -16.22 -6.01 22.59
C VAL A 43 -17.19 -4.89 22.18
N GLY A 44 -17.57 -4.82 20.90
CA GLY A 44 -18.38 -3.72 20.37
C GLY A 44 -17.53 -2.47 20.10
N ALA A 45 -18.20 -1.34 19.87
CA ALA A 45 -17.52 -0.09 19.60
C ALA A 45 -16.92 0.48 20.90
N THR A 46 -15.60 0.63 20.93
CA THR A 46 -14.84 1.13 22.08
C THR A 46 -14.35 2.55 21.79
N GLY A 47 -14.98 3.55 22.40
CA GLY A 47 -14.57 4.96 22.29
C GLY A 47 -15.73 5.96 22.46
N PRO A 48 -15.47 7.27 22.28
CA PRO A 48 -16.49 8.30 22.43
C PRO A 48 -17.65 8.10 21.46
N ALA A 49 -18.89 8.25 21.93
CA ALA A 49 -20.10 7.99 21.15
C ALA A 49 -20.18 8.79 19.83
N ASP A 50 -19.53 9.96 19.79
CA ASP A 50 -19.49 10.83 18.61
C ASP A 50 -18.76 10.19 17.40
N VAL A 51 -17.83 9.27 17.65
CA VAL A 51 -17.01 8.61 16.60
C VAL A 51 -17.14 7.09 16.62
N SER A 52 -17.48 6.50 17.76
CA SER A 52 -17.60 5.06 17.97
C SER A 52 -19.05 4.61 17.81
N ASN A 53 -19.60 4.80 16.60
CA ASN A 53 -20.92 4.30 16.22
C ASN A 53 -20.82 3.21 15.14
N GLY A 54 -21.85 2.36 15.07
CA GLY A 54 -21.87 1.21 14.15
C GLY A 54 -21.58 1.57 12.69
N PRO A 55 -22.26 2.57 12.10
CA PRO A 55 -21.99 3.00 10.73
C PRO A 55 -20.55 3.46 10.49
N ALA A 56 -19.98 4.26 11.40
CA ALA A 56 -18.60 4.73 11.29
C ALA A 56 -17.59 3.56 11.36
N LEU A 57 -17.79 2.63 12.29
CA LEU A 57 -16.95 1.44 12.44
C LEU A 57 -17.00 0.54 11.20
N VAL A 58 -18.21 0.27 10.67
CA VAL A 58 -18.38 -0.50 9.42
C VAL A 58 -17.71 0.22 8.25
N GLY A 59 -17.90 1.53 8.15
CA GLY A 59 -17.26 2.35 7.12
C GLY A 59 -15.74 2.26 7.17
N GLN A 60 -15.14 2.40 8.35
CA GLN A 60 -13.70 2.24 8.56
C GLN A 60 -13.21 0.86 8.11
N ILE A 61 -13.87 -0.22 8.57
CA ILE A 61 -13.49 -1.60 8.23
C ILE A 61 -13.53 -1.80 6.71
N VAL A 62 -14.60 -1.37 6.04
CA VAL A 62 -14.75 -1.53 4.58
C VAL A 62 -13.70 -0.71 3.84
N ILE A 63 -13.49 0.55 4.23
CA ILE A 63 -12.50 1.42 3.58
C ILE A 63 -11.10 0.81 3.72
N LEU A 64 -10.70 0.38 4.92
CA LEU A 64 -9.40 -0.21 5.16
C LEU A 64 -9.22 -1.54 4.42
N ALA A 65 -10.24 -2.39 4.40
CA ALA A 65 -10.19 -3.67 3.70
C ALA A 65 -10.06 -3.48 2.18
N VAL A 66 -10.85 -2.58 1.59
CA VAL A 66 -10.81 -2.28 0.15
C VAL A 66 -9.49 -1.62 -0.23
N PHE A 67 -9.04 -0.64 0.55
CA PHE A 67 -7.79 0.06 0.29
C PHE A 67 -6.58 -0.87 0.45
N GLY A 68 -6.59 -1.71 1.49
CA GLY A 68 -5.58 -2.74 1.74
C GLY A 68 -5.51 -3.76 0.61
N ALA A 69 -6.65 -4.34 0.21
CA ALA A 69 -6.70 -5.27 -0.92
C ALA A 69 -6.27 -4.62 -2.24
N GLY A 70 -6.65 -3.35 -2.45
CA GLY A 70 -6.21 -2.54 -3.59
C GLY A 70 -4.69 -2.40 -3.64
N LEU A 71 -4.05 -2.08 -2.52
CA LEU A 71 -2.59 -1.96 -2.41
C LEU A 71 -1.87 -3.29 -2.64
N VAL A 72 -2.39 -4.41 -2.12
CA VAL A 72 -1.86 -5.75 -2.44
C VAL A 72 -1.98 -6.05 -3.94
N PHE A 73 -3.11 -5.69 -4.56
CA PHE A 73 -3.31 -5.86 -5.99
C PHE A 73 -2.37 -4.99 -6.84
N ILE A 74 -2.11 -3.75 -6.41
CA ILE A 74 -1.08 -2.87 -6.99
C ILE A 74 0.31 -3.51 -6.85
N GLY A 75 0.63 -4.08 -5.70
CA GLY A 75 1.88 -4.81 -5.45
C GLY A 75 2.08 -5.98 -6.42
N LEU A 76 1.03 -6.78 -6.66
CA LEU A 76 1.04 -7.82 -7.69
C LEU A 76 1.24 -7.26 -9.10
N GLY A 77 0.70 -6.07 -9.37
CA GLY A 77 0.94 -5.34 -10.61
C GLY A 77 2.40 -4.96 -10.81
N TRP A 78 3.06 -4.45 -9.75
CA TRP A 78 4.48 -4.13 -9.74
C TRP A 78 5.35 -5.38 -9.90
N TRP A 79 5.03 -6.46 -9.19
CA TRP A 79 5.72 -7.75 -9.30
C TRP A 79 5.70 -8.31 -10.72
N ARG A 80 4.59 -8.08 -11.44
CA ARG A 80 4.40 -8.47 -12.84
C ARG A 80 4.91 -7.43 -13.84
N THR A 81 5.65 -6.41 -13.37
CA THR A 81 6.27 -5.35 -14.19
C THR A 81 5.26 -4.63 -15.10
N ARG A 82 4.01 -4.46 -14.64
CA ARG A 82 2.95 -3.81 -15.43
C ARG A 82 3.05 -2.29 -15.32
N ARG A 83 2.53 -1.57 -16.33
CA ARG A 83 2.53 -0.09 -16.38
C ARG A 83 1.41 0.60 -15.61
N TRP A 84 0.27 -0.07 -15.44
CA TRP A 84 -0.93 0.48 -14.80
C TRP A 84 -0.82 0.77 -13.28
N PRO A 85 0.03 0.10 -12.47
CA PRO A 85 0.12 0.32 -11.03
C PRO A 85 0.60 1.73 -10.64
N ARG A 86 1.29 2.44 -11.54
CA ARG A 86 1.96 3.72 -11.23
C ARG A 86 1.01 4.78 -10.65
N ALA A 87 -0.07 5.07 -11.37
CA ALA A 87 -1.03 6.09 -10.98
C ALA A 87 -1.77 5.75 -9.66
N PRO A 88 -2.38 4.57 -9.50
CA PRO A 88 -3.07 4.24 -8.25
C PRO A 88 -2.10 4.08 -7.07
N PHE A 89 -0.86 3.62 -7.30
CA PHE A 89 0.16 3.59 -6.23
C PHE A 89 0.51 4.99 -5.74
N LEU A 90 0.78 5.94 -6.65
CA LEU A 90 1.06 7.33 -6.26
C LEU A 90 -0.09 7.95 -5.48
N LEU A 91 -1.33 7.73 -5.93
CA LEU A 91 -2.51 8.18 -5.20
C LEU A 91 -2.54 7.59 -3.77
N ALA A 92 -2.26 6.30 -3.64
CA ALA A 92 -2.24 5.66 -2.33
C ALA A 92 -1.16 6.26 -1.41
N GLN A 93 0.03 6.56 -1.93
CA GLN A 93 1.09 7.17 -1.13
C GLN A 93 0.76 8.61 -0.71
N LEU A 94 0.08 9.39 -1.56
CA LEU A 94 -0.37 10.73 -1.18
C LEU A 94 -1.42 10.67 -0.07
N ILE A 95 -2.38 9.75 -0.16
CA ILE A 95 -3.35 9.51 0.92
C ILE A 95 -2.63 9.07 2.19
N ALA A 96 -1.62 8.21 2.06
CA ALA A 96 -0.83 7.75 3.19
C ALA A 96 -0.08 8.90 3.88
N LEU A 97 0.39 9.91 3.15
CA LEU A 97 0.97 11.12 3.75
C LEU A 97 -0.06 11.98 4.48
N VAL A 98 -1.25 12.16 3.89
CA VAL A 98 -2.35 12.93 4.51
C VAL A 98 -2.73 12.35 5.88
N ILE A 99 -2.71 11.03 6.01
CA ILE A 99 -3.04 10.33 7.27
C ILE A 99 -1.81 10.22 8.17
N GLY A 100 -0.67 9.84 7.61
CA GLY A 100 0.56 9.52 8.34
C GLY A 100 1.16 10.73 9.06
N VAL A 101 1.10 11.93 8.47
CA VAL A 101 1.68 13.14 9.08
C VAL A 101 1.00 13.51 10.41
N PRO A 102 -0.35 13.59 10.52
CA PRO A 102 -1.03 13.76 11.80
C PRO A 102 -0.74 12.65 12.81
N LEU A 103 -0.61 11.40 12.38
CA LEU A 103 -0.27 10.31 13.30
C LEU A 103 1.17 10.45 13.81
N ALA A 104 2.11 10.84 12.95
CA ALA A 104 3.52 11.04 13.30
C ALA A 104 3.74 12.22 14.25
N SER A 105 2.80 13.18 14.31
CA SER A 105 2.80 14.31 15.24
C SER A 105 2.07 14.02 16.56
N ALA A 106 1.51 12.82 16.75
CA ALA A 106 0.92 12.42 18.02
C ALA A 106 1.94 12.52 19.17
N ALA A 107 1.46 12.81 20.38
CA ALA A 107 2.29 13.11 21.55
C ALA A 107 3.20 11.95 22.03
N GLY A 108 3.10 10.76 21.43
CA GLY A 108 3.99 9.62 21.69
C GLY A 108 3.32 8.27 21.44
N GLY A 109 4.03 7.20 21.81
CA GLY A 109 3.50 5.83 21.78
C GLY A 109 3.44 5.18 20.40
N VAL A 110 2.71 4.05 20.33
CA VAL A 110 2.60 3.21 19.13
C VAL A 110 2.04 4.00 17.95
N VAL A 111 1.04 4.85 18.17
CA VAL A 111 0.41 5.68 17.13
C VAL A 111 1.44 6.55 16.40
N ARG A 112 2.35 7.18 17.16
CA ARG A 112 3.42 8.01 16.59
C ARG A 112 4.39 7.18 15.75
N VAL A 113 4.80 6.01 16.23
CA VAL A 113 5.72 5.11 15.52
C VAL A 113 5.09 4.63 14.21
N VAL A 114 3.82 4.24 14.23
CA VAL A 114 3.06 3.85 13.02
C VAL A 114 2.98 5.02 12.03
N GLY A 115 2.66 6.22 12.50
CA GLY A 115 2.63 7.42 11.67
C GLY A 115 3.96 7.71 10.98
N ILE A 116 5.07 7.64 11.73
CA ILE A 116 6.42 7.81 11.18
C ILE A 116 6.73 6.74 10.12
N ALA A 117 6.45 5.47 10.41
CA ALA A 117 6.69 4.38 9.47
C ALA A 117 5.90 4.57 8.17
N MET A 118 4.64 5.01 8.27
CA MET A 118 3.77 5.29 7.14
C MET A 118 4.27 6.47 6.30
N VAL A 119 4.71 7.56 6.94
CA VAL A 119 5.32 8.70 6.23
C VAL A 119 6.60 8.28 5.50
N VAL A 120 7.48 7.54 6.15
CA VAL A 120 8.73 7.06 5.55
C VAL A 120 8.46 6.13 4.38
N GLY A 121 7.55 5.16 4.54
CA GLY A 121 7.12 4.25 3.47
C GLY A 121 6.57 5.00 2.26
N ALA A 122 5.69 5.98 2.51
CA ALA A 122 5.08 6.76 1.45
C ALA A 122 6.06 7.65 0.68
N LEU A 123 6.96 8.33 1.39
CA LEU A 123 8.01 9.11 0.75
C LEU A 123 8.94 8.20 -0.07
N ALA A 124 9.34 7.05 0.47
CA ALA A 124 10.17 6.08 -0.25
C ALA A 124 9.45 5.58 -1.51
N GLY A 125 8.18 5.21 -1.42
CA GLY A 125 7.36 4.77 -2.55
C GLY A 125 7.29 5.84 -3.65
N ILE A 126 6.99 7.09 -3.29
CA ILE A 126 6.91 8.22 -4.24
C ILE A 126 8.25 8.40 -4.96
N VAL A 127 9.34 8.49 -4.21
CA VAL A 127 10.69 8.69 -4.78
C VAL A 127 11.05 7.56 -5.75
N LEU A 128 10.79 6.31 -5.37
CA LEU A 128 11.13 5.14 -6.20
C LEU A 128 10.30 5.07 -7.49
N VAL A 129 9.03 5.45 -7.46
CA VAL A 129 8.17 5.45 -8.66
C VAL A 129 8.63 6.45 -9.71
N PHE A 130 9.17 7.60 -9.27
CA PHE A 130 9.72 8.63 -10.16
C PHE A 130 11.17 8.38 -10.58
N SER A 131 11.80 7.30 -10.11
CA SER A 131 13.16 6.97 -10.52
C SER A 131 13.28 6.79 -12.04
N PRO A 132 14.44 7.17 -12.64
CA PRO A 132 14.67 7.01 -14.07
C PRO A 132 14.49 5.57 -14.55
N THR A 133 14.84 4.59 -13.71
CA THR A 133 14.74 3.16 -14.01
C THR A 133 13.29 2.75 -14.29
N VAL A 134 12.34 3.16 -13.45
CA VAL A 134 10.92 2.83 -13.64
C VAL A 134 10.37 3.57 -14.87
N THR A 135 10.79 4.81 -15.11
CA THR A 135 10.30 5.59 -16.27
C THR A 135 10.79 5.03 -17.59
N LYS A 136 12.11 4.75 -17.72
CA LYS A 136 12.72 4.18 -18.92
C LYS A 136 12.13 2.83 -19.30
N SER A 137 11.76 2.02 -18.31
CA SER A 137 11.14 0.70 -18.50
C SER A 137 9.84 0.73 -19.32
N PHE A 138 9.19 1.90 -19.47
CA PHE A 138 7.94 2.04 -20.22
C PHE A 138 8.05 2.98 -21.44
N THR A 139 9.16 3.69 -21.61
CA THR A 139 9.40 4.60 -22.74
C THR A 139 10.39 4.08 -23.76
N ASP A 140 11.32 3.20 -23.37
CA ASP A 140 12.32 2.70 -24.32
C ASP A 140 11.68 1.68 -25.28
N PRO A 141 11.84 1.84 -26.61
CA PRO A 141 11.39 0.85 -27.57
C PRO A 141 12.15 -0.47 -27.34
N PRO A 142 11.53 -1.63 -27.62
CA PRO A 142 12.23 -2.91 -27.49
C PRO A 142 13.47 -2.87 -28.38
N VAL A 143 14.63 -3.17 -27.80
CA VAL A 143 15.87 -3.36 -28.56
C VAL A 143 15.67 -4.66 -29.36
N VAL A 144 15.41 -4.51 -30.66
CA VAL A 144 15.25 -5.61 -31.63
C VAL A 144 16.60 -6.23 -31.95
#